data_AF-A0A925ITG3-F1
#
_entry.id   AF-A0A925ITG3-F1
#
_cell.length_a   1.000
_cell.length_b   1.000
_cell.length_c   1.000
_cell.angle_alpha   90.00
_cell.angle_beta   90.00
_cell.angle_gamma   90.00
#
_symmetry.space_group_name_H-M   'P 1'
#
loop_
_entity.id
_entity.type
_entity.pdbx_description
1 polymer ?
#
loop_
_entity_poly.entity_id
_entity_poly.type
_entity_poly.pdbx_seq_one_letter_code
_entity_poly.pdbx_strand_id
1 'polypeptide(L)'
;MLEKCRILYKGDMIAGSFYLFVGLVLLLFAGILHYTTESLGFHYLSIGFFMFFLYSMGKGVVIFFLSRQRYNFYLHLNSLTKPILEDETTYTEFRIKKKNINRRRYVWIMVICSVVAFLGIFSRQKGLIMGTAIPIALISGIEFGIGLLNEFRLREYMRLLLKRAE
;
A
#
# COMPACT_ATOMS: atom_id res chain seq x y z
N MET A 1 14.49 5.76 -22.00
CA MET A 1 14.55 5.96 -20.53
C MET A 1 13.45 6.89 -20.01
N LEU A 2 13.28 8.10 -20.55
CA LEU A 2 12.18 8.99 -20.15
C LEU A 2 10.82 8.29 -20.15
N GLU A 3 10.53 7.52 -21.20
CA GLU A 3 9.33 6.71 -21.29
C GLU A 3 9.21 5.67 -20.15
N LYS A 4 10.33 5.05 -19.76
CA LYS A 4 10.36 4.10 -18.63
C LYS A 4 10.12 4.81 -17.29
N CYS A 5 10.66 6.02 -17.09
CA CYS A 5 10.34 6.87 -15.94
C CYS A 5 8.84 7.16 -15.90
N ARG A 6 8.26 7.59 -17.03
CA ARG A 6 6.81 7.87 -17.17
C ARG A 6 5.96 6.64 -16.86
N ILE A 7 6.32 5.47 -17.37
CA ILE A 7 5.63 4.20 -17.11
C ILE A 7 5.71 3.82 -15.61
N LEU A 8 6.85 4.04 -14.97
CA LEU A 8 7.01 3.79 -13.54
C LEU A 8 6.02 4.64 -12.72
N TYR A 9 6.02 5.96 -12.92
CA TYR A 9 5.15 6.86 -12.16
C TYR A 9 3.68 6.70 -12.52
N LYS A 10 3.34 6.38 -13.77
CA LYS A 10 1.97 6.02 -14.16
C LYS A 10 1.47 4.79 -13.40
N GLY A 11 2.29 3.74 -13.29
CA GLY A 11 1.87 2.56 -12.52
C GLY A 11 1.82 2.81 -11.00
N ASP A 12 2.62 3.74 -10.48
CA ASP A 12 2.50 4.16 -9.08
C ASP A 12 1.19 4.93 -8.82
N MET A 13 0.75 5.75 -9.79
CA MET A 13 -0.57 6.37 -9.75
C MET A 13 -1.69 5.33 -9.77
N ILE A 14 -1.58 4.29 -10.61
CA ILE A 14 -2.55 3.18 -10.64
C ILE A 14 -2.60 2.47 -9.29
N ALA A 15 -1.45 2.21 -8.66
CA ALA A 15 -1.41 1.65 -7.31
C ALA A 15 -2.10 2.57 -6.29
N GLY A 16 -1.90 3.88 -6.38
CA GLY A 16 -2.62 4.89 -5.58
C GLY A 16 -4.14 4.82 -5.79
N SER A 17 -4.59 4.77 -7.04
CA SER A 17 -6.02 4.63 -7.39
C SER A 17 -6.62 3.33 -6.86
N PHE A 18 -5.87 2.23 -6.86
CA PHE A 18 -6.32 0.97 -6.28
C PHE A 18 -6.55 1.08 -4.76
N TYR A 19 -5.69 1.79 -4.02
CA TYR A 19 -5.94 2.07 -2.60
C TYR A 19 -7.23 2.89 -2.39
N LEU A 20 -7.47 3.90 -3.23
CA LEU A 20 -8.71 4.68 -3.15
C LEU A 20 -9.95 3.81 -3.39
N PHE A 21 -9.90 2.97 -4.42
CA PHE A 21 -10.98 2.03 -4.74
C PHE A 21 -11.25 1.05 -3.58
N VAL A 22 -10.20 0.42 -3.04
CA VAL A 22 -10.31 -0.47 -1.87
C VAL A 22 -10.89 0.28 -0.67
N GLY A 23 -10.47 1.53 -0.45
CA GLY A 23 -11.04 2.39 0.59
C GLY A 23 -12.56 2.54 0.44
N LEU A 24 -13.06 2.88 -0.74
CA LEU A 24 -14.49 3.04 -0.99
C LEU A 24 -15.27 1.74 -0.74
N VAL A 25 -14.72 0.60 -1.17
CA VAL A 25 -15.32 -0.72 -0.91
C VAL A 25 -15.40 -0.99 0.60
N LEU A 26 -14.36 -0.67 1.36
CA LEU A 26 -14.35 -0.82 2.83
C LEU A 26 -15.35 0.11 3.51
N LEU A 27 -15.51 1.35 3.04
CA LEU A 27 -16.51 2.28 3.56
C LEU A 27 -17.92 1.74 3.35
N LEU A 28 -18.19 1.19 2.17
CA LEU A 28 -19.47 0.55 1.87
C LEU A 28 -19.74 -0.64 2.79
N PHE A 29 -18.76 -1.53 2.99
CA PHE A 29 -18.91 -2.64 3.94
C PHE A 29 -19.07 -2.18 5.38
N ALA A 30 -18.35 -1.14 5.82
CA ALA A 30 -18.53 -0.55 7.14
C ALA A 30 -19.96 0.01 7.30
N GLY A 31 -20.45 0.76 6.32
CA GLY A 31 -21.80 1.32 6.34
C GLY A 31 -22.89 0.25 6.41
N ILE A 32 -22.78 -0.80 5.59
CA ILE A 32 -23.71 -1.94 5.62
C ILE A 32 -23.67 -2.60 7.00
N LEU A 33 -22.48 -3.00 7.48
CA LEU A 33 -22.34 -3.68 8.77
C LEU A 33 -22.83 -2.83 9.94
N HIS A 34 -22.63 -1.51 9.89
CA HIS A 34 -23.11 -0.60 10.92
C HIS A 34 -24.64 -0.56 10.99
N TYR A 35 -25.32 -0.57 9.85
CA TYR A 35 -26.77 -0.42 9.78
C TYR A 35 -27.54 -1.74 9.93
N THR A 36 -27.02 -2.84 9.37
CA THR A 36 -27.77 -4.10 9.29
C THR A 36 -27.57 -5.03 10.49
N THR A 37 -26.62 -4.74 11.38
CA THR A 37 -26.18 -5.70 12.40
C THR A 37 -26.30 -5.15 13.80
N GLU A 38 -27.04 -5.85 14.67
CA GLU A 38 -27.20 -5.47 16.09
C GLU A 38 -26.13 -6.08 17.01
N SER A 39 -25.38 -7.08 16.53
CA SER A 39 -24.35 -7.75 17.33
C SER A 39 -23.11 -6.89 17.50
N LEU A 40 -22.69 -6.71 18.76
CA LEU A 40 -21.51 -5.93 19.16
C LEU A 40 -20.22 -6.33 18.39
N GLY A 41 -20.06 -7.60 18.03
CA GLY A 41 -18.89 -8.06 17.26
C GLY A 41 -18.82 -7.45 15.86
N PHE A 42 -19.95 -7.32 15.18
CA PHE A 42 -20.02 -6.72 13.85
C PHE A 42 -19.91 -5.19 13.89
N HIS A 43 -20.34 -4.55 14.98
CA HIS A 43 -20.05 -3.14 15.21
C HIS A 43 -18.54 -2.87 15.35
N TYR A 44 -17.81 -3.69 16.10
CA TYR A 44 -16.34 -3.57 16.17
C TYR A 44 -15.68 -3.81 14.81
N LEU A 45 -16.19 -4.77 14.02
CA LEU A 45 -15.72 -4.99 12.65
C LEU A 45 -15.96 -3.77 11.74
N SER A 46 -17.14 -3.15 11.84
CA SER A 46 -17.46 -1.91 11.12
C SER A 46 -16.49 -0.78 11.46
N ILE A 47 -16.15 -0.59 12.74
CA ILE A 47 -15.15 0.42 13.16
C ILE A 47 -13.79 0.09 12.55
N GLY A 48 -13.38 -1.18 12.57
CA GLY A 48 -12.14 -1.63 11.96
C GLY A 48 -12.06 -1.37 10.45
N PHE A 49 -13.15 -1.61 9.72
CA PHE A 49 -13.25 -1.27 8.29
C PHE A 49 -13.25 0.23 8.05
N PHE A 50 -13.89 1.03 8.92
CA PHE A 50 -13.84 2.48 8.82
C PHE A 50 -12.42 3.04 9.04
N MET A 51 -11.69 2.54 10.04
CA MET A 51 -10.28 2.88 10.24
C MET A 51 -9.42 2.49 9.03
N PHE A 52 -9.67 1.31 8.45
CA PHE A 52 -8.96 0.88 7.26
C PHE A 52 -9.32 1.72 6.02
N PHE A 53 -10.56 2.16 5.88
CA PHE A 53 -10.96 3.13 4.87
C PHE A 53 -10.13 4.41 4.96
N LEU A 54 -10.02 5.01 6.16
CA LEU A 54 -9.24 6.23 6.35
C LEU A 54 -7.76 6.03 5.99
N TYR A 55 -7.17 4.91 6.40
CA TYR A 55 -5.80 4.55 6.03
C TYR A 55 -5.62 4.43 4.52
N SER A 56 -6.51 3.68 3.85
CA SER A 56 -6.45 3.45 2.40
C SER A 56 -6.63 4.75 1.62
N MET A 57 -7.56 5.62 2.03
CA MET A 57 -7.75 6.92 1.42
C MET A 57 -6.53 7.81 1.58
N GLY A 58 -6.04 7.98 2.81
CA GLY A 58 -4.88 8.83 3.08
C GLY A 58 -3.65 8.38 2.29
N LYS A 59 -3.37 7.07 2.31
CA LYS A 59 -2.25 6.51 1.56
C LYS A 59 -2.44 6.62 0.05
N GLY A 60 -3.63 6.31 -0.46
CA GLY A 60 -3.97 6.41 -1.88
C GLY A 60 -3.79 7.82 -2.42
N VAL A 61 -4.28 8.83 -1.69
CA VAL A 61 -4.13 10.25 -2.05
C VAL A 61 -2.65 10.65 -2.09
N VAL A 62 -1.88 10.34 -1.04
CA VAL A 62 -0.45 10.70 -0.96
C VAL A 62 0.35 10.08 -2.10
N ILE A 63 0.15 8.79 -2.38
CA ILE A 63 0.84 8.10 -3.47
C ILE A 63 0.46 8.74 -4.81
N PHE A 64 -0.84 8.92 -5.06
CA PHE A 64 -1.31 9.48 -6.33
C PHE A 64 -0.75 10.88 -6.58
N PHE A 65 -0.76 11.75 -5.56
CA PHE A 65 -0.27 13.12 -5.69
C PHE A 65 1.24 13.17 -5.96
N LEU A 66 2.04 12.46 -5.16
CA LEU A 66 3.50 12.43 -5.33
C LEU A 66 3.90 11.82 -6.69
N SER A 67 3.22 10.75 -7.10
CA SER A 67 3.49 10.11 -8.39
C SER A 67 3.04 10.98 -9.56
N ARG A 68 1.92 11.71 -9.44
CA ARG A 68 1.47 12.67 -10.46
C ARG A 68 2.45 13.83 -10.64
N GLN A 69 2.98 14.37 -9.54
CA GLN A 69 3.97 15.45 -9.60
C GLN A 69 5.23 15.01 -10.37
N ARG A 70 5.78 13.83 -10.03
CA ARG A 70 6.94 13.28 -10.74
C ARG A 70 6.61 12.90 -12.18
N TYR A 71 5.43 12.34 -12.45
CA TYR A 71 4.99 12.04 -13.80
C TYR A 71 4.96 13.30 -14.69
N ASN A 72 4.38 14.40 -14.20
CA ASN A 72 4.32 15.67 -14.92
C ASN A 72 5.73 16.24 -15.18
N PHE A 73 6.63 16.16 -14.19
CA PHE A 73 8.03 16.55 -14.37
C PHE A 73 8.68 15.79 -15.55
N TYR A 74 8.53 14.47 -15.60
CA TYR A 74 9.08 13.65 -16.67
C TYR A 74 8.34 13.78 -18.01
N LEU A 75 7.11 14.29 -18.01
CA LEU A 75 6.33 14.54 -19.23
C LEU A 75 6.85 15.77 -19.97
N HIS A 76 7.29 16.80 -19.24
CA HIS A 76 7.82 18.05 -19.80
C HIS A 76 9.34 18.04 -20.03
N LEU A 77 10.02 16.96 -19.65
CA LEU A 77 11.45 16.78 -19.90
C LEU A 77 11.69 16.23 -21.32
N ASN A 78 12.54 16.92 -22.11
CA ASN A 78 12.94 16.50 -23.45
C ASN A 78 14.09 15.48 -23.45
N SER A 79 15.02 15.57 -22.51
CA SER A 79 16.17 14.67 -22.38
C SER A 79 16.56 14.44 -20.93
N LEU A 80 17.10 13.26 -20.61
CA LEU A 80 17.67 12.94 -19.31
C LEU A 80 19.13 13.37 -19.25
N THR A 81 19.43 14.37 -18.42
CA THR A 81 20.81 14.77 -18.08
C THR A 81 21.37 13.83 -16.99
N LYS A 82 22.69 13.63 -16.95
CA LYS A 82 23.38 12.81 -15.92
C LYS A 82 22.95 13.10 -14.46
N PRO A 83 22.86 14.36 -13.98
CA PRO A 83 22.46 14.63 -12.59
C PRO A 83 21.03 14.17 -12.26
N ILE A 84 20.11 14.22 -13.24
CA ILE A 84 18.73 13.75 -13.06
C ILE A 84 18.71 12.22 -12.96
N LEU A 85 19.57 11.54 -13.71
CA LEU A 85 19.70 10.08 -13.65
C LEU A 85 20.27 9.62 -12.30
N GLU A 86 21.27 10.30 -11.77
CA GLU A 86 21.87 10.02 -10.46
C GLU A 86 20.87 10.25 -9.31
N ASP A 87 20.11 11.36 -9.34
CA ASP A 87 19.05 11.63 -8.36
C ASP A 87 17.96 10.54 -8.42
N GLU A 88 17.51 10.18 -9.63
CA GLU A 88 16.49 9.14 -9.80
C GLU A 88 16.99 7.75 -9.34
N THR A 89 18.27 7.46 -9.52
CA THR A 89 18.91 6.22 -9.04
C THR A 89 18.94 6.19 -7.52
N THR A 90 19.42 7.27 -6.89
CA THR A 90 19.47 7.42 -5.43
C THR A 90 18.07 7.33 -4.82
N TYR A 91 17.10 8.00 -5.42
CA TYR A 91 15.71 7.96 -4.99
C TYR A 91 15.10 6.55 -5.13
N THR A 92 15.39 5.85 -6.23
CA THR A 92 14.91 4.47 -6.45
C THR A 92 15.51 3.52 -5.43
N GLU A 93 16.80 3.67 -5.08
CA GLU A 93 17.46 2.85 -4.06
C GLU A 93 16.82 3.04 -2.69
N PHE A 94 16.59 4.29 -2.30
CA PHE A 94 15.89 4.63 -1.07
C PHE A 94 14.50 3.97 -1.01
N ARG A 95 13.73 4.02 -2.10
CA ARG A 95 12.40 3.38 -2.19
C ARG A 95 12.47 1.87 -1.99
N ILE A 96 13.47 1.20 -2.57
CA ILE A 96 13.67 -0.25 -2.43
C ILE A 96 14.03 -0.60 -0.98
N LYS A 97 14.97 0.14 -0.35
CA LYS A 97 15.35 -0.07 1.05
C LYS A 97 14.15 0.09 1.99
N LYS A 98 13.38 1.17 1.83
CA LYS A 98 12.14 1.42 2.61
C LYS A 98 11.13 0.28 2.46
N LYS A 99 10.92 -0.22 1.23
CA LYS A 99 10.00 -1.33 0.97
C LYS A 99 10.44 -2.65 1.62
N ASN A 100 11.74 -2.98 1.57
CA ASN A 100 12.26 -4.19 2.21
C ASN A 100 12.04 -4.18 3.74
N ILE A 101 12.24 -3.03 4.38
CA ILE A 101 11.98 -2.87 5.83
C ILE A 101 10.49 -3.04 6.13
N ASN A 102 9.64 -2.36 5.37
CA ASN A 102 8.19 -2.44 5.57
C ASN A 102 7.66 -3.86 5.33
N ARG A 103 8.17 -4.59 4.32
CA ARG A 103 7.79 -5.98 4.05
C ARG A 103 8.01 -6.86 5.27
N ARG A 104 9.19 -6.77 5.91
CA ARG A 104 9.47 -7.55 7.12
C ARG A 104 8.48 -7.23 8.23
N ARG A 105 8.15 -5.94 8.42
CA ARG A 105 7.15 -5.52 9.42
C ARG A 105 5.77 -6.10 9.12
N TYR A 106 5.29 -6.04 7.88
CA TYR A 106 3.99 -6.60 7.49
C TYR A 106 3.92 -8.11 7.70
N VAL A 107 4.98 -8.85 7.37
CA VAL A 107 5.04 -10.30 7.61
C VAL A 107 4.94 -10.60 9.11
N TRP A 108 5.74 -9.93 9.94
CA TRP A 108 5.68 -10.11 11.39
C TRP A 108 4.31 -9.75 11.98
N ILE A 109 3.70 -8.66 11.52
CA ILE A 109 2.35 -8.26 11.93
C ILE A 109 1.33 -9.33 11.53
N MET A 110 1.39 -9.89 10.32
CA MET A 110 0.49 -10.99 9.93
C MET A 110 0.64 -12.22 10.82
N VAL A 111 1.87 -12.62 11.14
CA VAL A 111 2.14 -13.76 12.03
C VAL A 111 1.57 -13.47 13.42
N ILE A 112 1.85 -12.30 14.00
CA ILE A 112 1.34 -11.90 15.31
C ILE A 112 -0.19 -11.87 15.31
N CYS A 113 -0.82 -11.25 14.31
CA CYS A 113 -2.28 -11.20 14.19
C CYS A 113 -2.89 -12.60 14.04
N SER A 114 -2.23 -13.51 13.34
CA SER A 114 -2.70 -14.90 13.20
C SER A 114 -2.64 -15.65 14.54
N VAL A 115 -1.56 -15.46 15.31
CA VAL A 115 -1.42 -16.02 16.66
C VAL A 115 -2.46 -15.42 17.62
N VAL A 116 -2.64 -14.10 17.61
CA VAL A 116 -3.65 -13.41 18.43
C VAL A 116 -5.06 -13.85 18.04
N ALA A 117 -5.35 -14.01 16.75
CA ALA A 117 -6.63 -14.53 16.28
C ALA A 117 -6.87 -15.95 16.78
N PHE A 118 -5.86 -16.83 16.69
CA PHE A 118 -5.96 -18.21 17.18
C PHE A 118 -6.19 -18.28 18.69
N LEU A 119 -5.41 -17.56 19.49
CA LEU A 119 -5.61 -17.45 20.94
C LEU A 119 -6.99 -16.83 21.26
N GLY A 120 -7.41 -15.90 20.43
CA GLY A 120 -8.69 -15.21 20.53
C GLY A 120 -9.91 -16.11 20.35
N ILE A 121 -9.80 -17.21 19.60
CA ILE A 121 -10.89 -18.20 19.44
C ILE A 121 -11.32 -18.76 20.81
N PHE A 122 -10.37 -18.94 21.73
CA PHE A 122 -10.60 -19.46 23.07
C PHE A 122 -11.01 -18.38 24.09
N SER A 123 -11.01 -17.10 23.68
CA SER A 123 -11.42 -15.98 24.54
C SER A 123 -12.94 -15.75 24.48
N ARG A 124 -13.51 -15.24 25.59
CA ARG A 124 -14.90 -14.76 25.64
C ARG A 124 -15.11 -13.48 24.82
N GLN A 125 -14.05 -12.73 24.51
CA GLN A 125 -14.11 -11.44 23.81
C GLN A 125 -13.99 -11.54 22.28
N LYS A 126 -14.72 -12.48 21.66
CA LYS A 126 -14.63 -12.75 20.21
C LYS A 126 -14.85 -11.52 19.32
N GLY A 127 -15.70 -10.58 19.75
CA GLY A 127 -15.99 -9.35 19.02
C GLY A 127 -14.80 -8.39 18.89
N LEU A 128 -13.96 -8.28 19.91
CA LEU A 128 -12.77 -7.42 19.87
C LEU A 128 -11.72 -7.95 18.90
N ILE A 129 -11.53 -9.28 18.88
CA ILE A 129 -10.61 -9.94 17.94
C ILE A 129 -11.13 -9.79 16.50
N MET A 130 -12.44 -9.95 16.29
CA MET A 130 -13.07 -9.74 14.99
C MET A 130 -12.86 -8.30 14.49
N GLY A 131 -13.01 -7.31 15.36
CA GLY A 131 -12.82 -5.89 15.02
C GLY A 131 -11.37 -5.44 14.82
N THR A 132 -10.38 -6.22 15.25
CA THR A 132 -8.95 -5.83 15.20
C THR A 132 -8.14 -6.72 14.29
N ALA A 133 -8.11 -8.03 14.54
CA ALA A 133 -7.26 -8.97 13.81
C ALA A 133 -7.66 -9.10 12.33
N ILE A 134 -8.97 -9.11 12.02
CA ILE A 134 -9.45 -9.25 10.64
C ILE A 134 -9.06 -8.03 9.79
N PRO A 135 -9.36 -6.77 10.18
CA PRO A 135 -8.90 -5.61 9.43
C PRO A 135 -7.38 -5.53 9.31
N ILE A 136 -6.63 -5.85 10.36
CA ILE A 136 -5.15 -5.79 10.32
C ILE A 136 -4.57 -6.85 9.38
N ALA A 137 -5.13 -8.07 9.38
CA ALA A 137 -4.73 -9.12 8.44
C ALA A 137 -5.07 -8.71 6.99
N LEU A 138 -6.25 -8.14 6.76
CA LEU A 138 -6.67 -7.64 5.45
C LEU A 138 -5.73 -6.52 4.94
N ILE A 139 -5.42 -5.53 5.79
CA ILE A 139 -4.45 -4.46 5.50
C ILE A 139 -3.11 -5.09 5.11
N SER A 140 -2.60 -5.97 5.94
CA SER A 140 -1.27 -6.55 5.76
C SER A 140 -1.18 -7.38 4.48
N GLY A 141 -2.24 -8.11 4.12
CA GLY A 141 -2.32 -8.86 2.86
C GLY A 141 -2.31 -7.94 1.62
N ILE A 142 -3.10 -6.87 1.65
CA ILE A 142 -3.14 -5.88 0.56
C ILE A 142 -1.79 -5.16 0.42
N GLU A 143 -1.21 -4.74 1.54
CA GLU A 143 0.12 -4.12 1.60
C GLU A 143 1.22 -5.03 1.08
N PHE A 144 1.14 -6.32 1.41
CA PHE A 144 2.08 -7.31 0.94
C PHE A 144 1.97 -7.51 -0.57
N GLY A 145 0.76 -7.72 -1.10
CA GLY A 145 0.52 -7.91 -2.53
C GLY A 145 0.93 -6.71 -3.39
N ILE A 146 0.46 -5.51 -3.03
CA ILE A 146 0.83 -4.26 -3.72
C ILE A 146 2.33 -3.96 -3.49
N GLY A 147 2.85 -4.31 -2.32
CA GLY A 147 4.25 -4.19 -1.95
C GLY A 147 5.15 -4.95 -2.92
N LEU A 148 4.85 -6.23 -3.14
CA LEU A 148 5.58 -7.13 -4.05
C LEU A 148 5.54 -6.66 -5.50
N LEU A 149 4.34 -6.34 -6.02
CA LEU A 149 4.19 -5.86 -7.41
C LEU A 149 5.01 -4.60 -7.67
N ASN A 150 4.95 -3.64 -6.75
CA ASN A 150 5.73 -2.40 -6.87
C ASN A 150 7.23 -2.63 -6.65
N GLU A 151 7.62 -3.58 -5.79
CA GLU A 151 9.02 -3.93 -5.59
C GLU A 151 9.62 -4.55 -6.85
N PHE A 152 8.90 -5.48 -7.50
CA PHE A 152 9.31 -6.07 -8.77
C PHE A 152 9.57 -4.98 -9.82
N ARG A 153 8.60 -4.08 -10.03
CA ARG A 153 8.71 -2.95 -10.96
C ARG A 153 9.91 -2.04 -10.65
N LEU A 154 10.13 -1.72 -9.37
CA LEU A 154 11.25 -0.87 -8.94
C LEU A 154 12.61 -1.55 -9.13
N ARG A 155 12.72 -2.84 -8.85
CA ARG A 155 13.97 -3.59 -9.04
C ARG A 155 14.31 -3.73 -10.53
N GLU A 156 13.31 -3.99 -11.37
CA GLU A 156 13.50 -4.02 -12.81
C GLU A 156 13.94 -2.64 -13.34
N TYR A 157 13.27 -1.57 -12.88
CA TYR A 157 13.65 -0.20 -13.22
C TYR A 157 15.07 0.16 -12.75
N MET A 158 15.45 -0.24 -11.54
CA MET A 158 16.81 -0.05 -11.02
C MET A 158 17.87 -0.73 -11.90
N ARG A 159 17.62 -1.96 -12.37
CA ARG A 159 18.53 -2.64 -13.31
C ARG A 159 18.68 -1.86 -14.62
N LEU A 160 17.61 -1.24 -15.12
CA LEU A 160 17.65 -0.41 -16.32
C LEU A 160 18.42 0.91 -16.10
N LEU A 161 18.35 1.49 -14.90
CA LEU A 161 19.13 2.67 -14.54
C LEU A 161 20.63 2.36 -14.49
N LEU A 162 21.03 1.28 -13.81
CA LEU A 162 22.43 0.88 -13.65
C LEU A 162 23.11 0.56 -14.98
N LYS A 163 22.43 -0.19 -15.87
CA LYS A 163 22.93 -0.54 -17.23
C LYS A 163 23.25 0.66 -18.13
N ARG A 164 22.84 1.86 -17.74
CA ARG A 164 23.00 3.08 -18.54
C ARG A 164 23.87 4.13 -17.85
N ALA A 165 24.26 3.86 -16.60
CA ALA A 165 25.25 4.63 -15.87
C ALA A 165 26.68 4.14 -16.18
N GLU A 166 26.81 2.85 -16.53
CA GLU A 166 27.97 2.24 -17.20
C GLU A 166 28.05 2.66 -18.68
#